data_AF-A0A0G2GHA2-F1
#
_entry.id   AF-A0A0G2GHA2-F1
#
_cell.length_a   1.000
_cell.length_b   1.000
_cell.length_c   1.000
_cell.angle_alpha   90.00
_cell.angle_beta   90.00
_cell.angle_gamma   90.00
#
_symmetry.space_group_name_H-M   'P 1'
#
loop_
_entity.id
_entity.type
_entity.pdbx_description
1 polymer ?
#
loop_
_entity_poly.entity_id
_entity_poly.type
_entity_poly.pdbx_seq_one_letter_code
_entity_poly.pdbx_strand_id
1 'polypeptide(L)'
;MAERPEIFLLSLAFQDFLDEIYSSFFDNLSKLANLKRAKTSNGAIRYLEANNPKAILVTDEGLARAANGAVLEKVLSYLRNGGLVAFGVLFSNWVSLDAWEKLFNETFGLPWRQGDYHRATFQFNPSCTLPTNVVKDSFPSPYSMKAVHVQDARPHEKIFVPVPGAMTESHVFTPSHVDETQAAVAGATVGNGFLVYAGDVNPEVGSEKVMLTLLGLLVFLGEQSVGKTSLITRFMYDSFDNMYQATIGIDFLSKTMYLEDRTVRLQLWDTAGQERFRSLIPSYIRDSSVAVVVYDISSQKTFAQTRKWIDDVRGERGNDVIIVLVGNKTDLNDKREVTTQQGEEEAKRVGAMFVETSAKVGHNVKNLFRRIAQALPGMEGEGETGGQAQANMIDVSINPSQTQANEGCAC
;
A
#
# COMPACT_ATOMS: atom_id res chain seq x y z
N MET A 1 -0.90 4.98 21.57
CA MET A 1 0.13 5.04 20.52
C MET A 1 -0.12 3.83 19.64
N ALA A 2 -0.61 4.01 18.41
CA ALA A 2 -0.70 2.88 17.50
C ALA A 2 0.69 2.57 16.94
N GLU A 3 0.96 1.29 16.71
CA GLU A 3 2.29 0.79 16.34
C GLU A 3 2.49 0.95 14.82
N ARG A 4 3.63 1.52 14.41
CA ARG A 4 3.99 1.65 12.97
C ARG A 4 3.91 0.29 12.28
N PRO A 5 3.46 0.20 11.02
CA PRO A 5 3.30 -1.08 10.34
C PRO A 5 4.65 -1.79 10.28
N GLU A 6 4.65 -3.08 10.59
CA GLU A 6 5.88 -3.86 10.52
C GLU A 6 6.13 -4.32 9.08
N ILE A 7 7.29 -3.97 8.54
CA ILE A 7 7.83 -4.59 7.32
C ILE A 7 8.89 -5.59 7.75
N PHE A 8 8.69 -6.84 7.35
CA PHE A 8 9.59 -7.92 7.73
C PHE A 8 10.64 -8.13 6.65
N LEU A 9 11.88 -7.77 6.99
CA LEU A 9 13.06 -7.96 6.16
C LEU A 9 13.58 -9.40 6.34
N LEU A 10 13.54 -10.16 5.27
CA LEU A 10 14.05 -11.52 5.25
C LEU A 10 15.43 -11.53 4.58
N SER A 11 16.48 -11.63 5.39
CA SER A 11 17.88 -11.52 4.98
C SER A 11 18.68 -12.77 5.35
N LEU A 12 18.34 -13.93 4.79
CA LEU A 12 18.88 -15.23 5.22
C LEU A 12 20.30 -15.51 4.69
N ALA A 13 20.80 -14.68 3.79
CA ALA A 13 22.17 -14.67 3.29
C ALA A 13 22.88 -13.32 3.55
N PHE A 14 22.45 -12.61 4.61
CA PHE A 14 22.85 -11.24 4.90
C PHE A 14 24.36 -11.00 4.80
N GLN A 15 24.72 -9.95 4.06
CA GLN A 15 26.07 -9.40 3.96
C GLN A 15 26.10 -8.00 4.58
N ASP A 16 27.17 -7.64 5.28
CA ASP A 16 27.25 -6.36 6.01
C ASP A 16 27.11 -5.14 5.08
N PHE A 17 27.64 -5.23 3.85
CA PHE A 17 27.55 -4.15 2.87
C PHE A 17 26.12 -3.91 2.33
N LEU A 18 25.16 -4.82 2.57
CA LEU A 18 23.78 -4.67 2.11
C LEU A 18 23.16 -3.37 2.63
N ASP A 19 23.38 -3.07 3.92
CA ASP A 19 22.82 -1.88 4.56
C ASP A 19 23.55 -0.60 4.12
N GLU A 20 24.83 -0.69 3.74
CA GLU A 20 25.58 0.44 3.19
C GLU A 20 25.08 0.82 1.78
N ILE A 21 24.97 -0.18 0.90
CA ILE A 21 24.52 0.00 -0.49
C ILE A 21 23.09 0.54 -0.52
N TYR A 22 22.19 -0.03 0.29
CA TYR A 22 20.77 0.33 0.32
C TYR A 22 20.38 1.25 1.49
N SER A 23 21.35 2.00 2.02
CA SER A 23 21.15 2.90 3.16
C SER A 23 20.01 3.90 2.91
N SER A 24 19.97 4.55 1.74
CA SER A 24 18.91 5.50 1.40
C SER A 24 17.53 4.85 1.39
N PHE A 25 17.41 3.69 0.75
CA PHE A 25 16.17 2.91 0.72
C PHE A 25 15.70 2.50 2.13
N PHE A 26 16.59 1.96 2.98
CA PHE A 26 16.22 1.55 4.34
C PHE A 26 15.92 2.76 5.26
N ASP A 27 16.62 3.88 5.09
CA ASP A 27 16.31 5.13 5.78
C ASP A 27 14.92 5.64 5.40
N ASN A 28 14.57 5.58 4.12
CA ASN A 28 13.25 5.98 3.65
C ASN A 28 12.16 5.01 4.11
N LEU A 29 12.41 3.70 4.03
CA LEU A 29 11.48 2.68 4.48
C LEU A 29 11.27 2.70 6.01
N SER A 30 12.30 2.97 6.81
CA SER A 30 12.21 3.03 8.28
C SER A 30 11.48 4.27 8.81
N LYS A 31 11.43 5.35 8.02
CA LYS A 31 10.52 6.48 8.28
C LYS A 31 9.06 6.06 8.13
N LEU A 32 8.78 5.10 7.23
CA LEU A 32 7.44 4.65 6.88
C LEU A 32 6.97 3.41 7.66
N ALA A 33 7.87 2.62 8.22
CA ALA A 33 7.54 1.34 8.84
C ALA A 33 8.49 0.97 9.97
N ASN A 34 8.03 0.12 10.88
CA ASN A 34 8.90 -0.56 11.82
C ASN A 34 9.59 -1.71 11.09
N LEU A 35 10.91 -1.69 10.99
CA LEU A 35 11.65 -2.73 10.27
C LEU A 35 12.06 -3.83 11.25
N LYS A 36 11.54 -5.03 11.02
CA LYS A 36 11.98 -6.25 11.73
C LYS A 36 12.78 -7.09 10.76
N ARG A 37 13.96 -7.55 11.15
CA ARG A 37 14.82 -8.36 10.29
C ARG A 37 15.12 -9.71 10.91
N ALA A 38 15.02 -10.76 10.10
CA ALA A 38 15.60 -12.06 10.43
C ALA A 38 16.80 -12.34 9.53
N LYS A 39 17.92 -12.71 10.16
CA LYS A 39 19.16 -13.14 9.48
C LYS A 39 19.36 -14.66 9.52
N THR A 40 18.45 -15.39 10.16
CA THR A 40 18.51 -16.85 10.33
C THR A 40 17.14 -17.47 10.12
N SER A 41 17.13 -18.73 9.69
CA SER A 41 15.90 -19.49 9.41
C SER A 41 15.02 -19.60 10.65
N ASN A 42 15.62 -19.93 11.80
CA ASN A 42 14.91 -20.02 13.09
C ASN A 42 14.31 -18.68 13.53
N GLY A 43 15.05 -17.58 13.35
CA GLY A 43 14.54 -16.25 13.64
C GLY A 43 13.36 -15.87 12.75
N ALA A 44 13.42 -16.25 11.47
CA ALA A 44 12.35 -15.98 10.51
C ALA A 44 11.08 -16.78 10.83
N ILE A 45 11.21 -18.08 11.09
CA ILE A 45 10.09 -18.95 11.46
C ILE A 45 9.42 -18.42 12.73
N ARG A 46 10.19 -18.14 13.78
CA ARG A 46 9.67 -17.64 15.05
C ARG A 46 8.91 -16.31 14.86
N TYR A 47 9.42 -15.41 14.02
CA TYR A 47 8.73 -14.15 13.74
C TYR A 47 7.42 -14.37 13.00
N LEU A 48 7.42 -15.15 11.92
CA LEU A 48 6.24 -15.41 11.09
C LEU A 48 5.16 -16.26 11.79
N GLU A 49 5.52 -17.00 12.84
CA GLU A 49 4.56 -17.72 13.69
C GLU A 49 3.87 -16.82 14.71
N ALA A 50 4.54 -15.76 15.16
CA ALA A 50 4.04 -14.88 16.20
C ALA A 50 3.43 -13.57 15.66
N ASN A 51 3.76 -13.18 14.42
CA ASN A 51 3.46 -11.87 13.86
C ASN A 51 2.90 -11.99 12.44
N ASN A 52 2.12 -11.00 12.03
CA ASN A 52 1.59 -10.88 10.67
C ASN A 52 2.02 -9.55 10.06
N PRO A 53 3.23 -9.46 9.48
CA PRO A 53 3.76 -8.20 8.97
C PRO A 53 2.91 -7.67 7.81
N LYS A 54 3.00 -6.36 7.57
CA LYS A 54 2.32 -5.70 6.44
C LYS A 54 2.80 -6.28 5.10
N ALA A 55 4.10 -6.47 4.98
CA ALA A 55 4.74 -7.11 3.83
C ALA A 55 6.02 -7.80 4.28
N ILE A 56 6.43 -8.80 3.51
CA ILE A 56 7.75 -9.42 3.62
C ILE A 56 8.59 -8.87 2.47
N LEU A 57 9.72 -8.24 2.79
CA LEU A 57 10.73 -7.86 1.82
C LEU A 57 11.87 -8.88 1.87
N VAL A 58 11.99 -9.71 0.84
CA VAL A 58 13.10 -10.65 0.67
C VAL A 58 14.27 -9.89 0.06
N THR A 59 15.30 -9.67 0.87
CA THR A 59 16.39 -8.74 0.54
C THR A 59 17.61 -9.40 -0.09
N ASP A 60 17.72 -10.73 0.00
CA ASP A 60 18.85 -11.51 -0.51
C ASP A 60 18.39 -12.92 -0.94
N GLU A 61 19.27 -13.63 -1.65
CA GLU A 61 19.00 -14.94 -2.24
C GLU A 61 18.80 -16.05 -1.21
N GLY A 62 18.97 -15.77 0.08
CA GLY A 62 18.95 -16.76 1.14
C GLY A 62 17.64 -17.56 1.17
N LEU A 63 16.49 -16.95 0.87
CA LEU A 63 15.20 -17.66 0.79
C LEU A 63 15.18 -18.74 -0.31
N ALA A 64 15.92 -18.55 -1.40
CA ALA A 64 15.98 -19.51 -2.53
C ALA A 64 16.86 -20.73 -2.22
N ARG A 65 17.65 -20.70 -1.14
CA ARG A 65 18.53 -21.82 -0.76
C ARG A 65 17.72 -22.96 -0.15
N ALA A 66 17.98 -24.19 -0.60
CA ALA A 66 17.27 -25.39 -0.13
C ALA A 66 17.26 -25.56 1.40
N ALA A 67 18.31 -25.12 2.10
CA ALA A 67 18.39 -25.14 3.56
C ALA A 67 17.28 -24.31 4.27
N ASN A 68 16.66 -23.37 3.56
CA ASN A 68 15.63 -22.47 4.10
C ASN A 68 14.20 -22.85 3.68
N GLY A 69 13.98 -24.08 3.18
CA GLY A 69 12.67 -24.55 2.72
C GLY A 69 11.53 -24.37 3.73
N ALA A 70 11.80 -24.56 5.04
CA ALA A 70 10.80 -24.33 6.08
C ALA A 70 10.38 -22.85 6.20
N VAL A 71 11.28 -21.91 5.93
CA VAL A 71 10.94 -20.48 5.88
C VAL A 71 10.12 -20.19 4.62
N LEU A 72 10.51 -20.78 3.49
CA LEU A 72 9.80 -20.64 2.22
C LEU A 72 8.34 -21.10 2.32
N GLU A 73 8.07 -22.22 2.99
CA GLU A 73 6.70 -22.68 3.27
C GLU A 73 5.88 -21.66 4.09
N LYS A 74 6.50 -20.99 5.08
CA LYS A 74 5.83 -19.93 5.85
C LYS A 74 5.56 -18.69 4.99
N VAL A 75 6.49 -18.30 4.12
CA VAL A 75 6.31 -17.20 3.16
C VAL A 75 5.19 -17.51 2.15
N LEU A 76 5.14 -18.74 1.64
CA LEU A 76 4.08 -19.21 0.75
C LEU A 76 2.72 -19.21 1.45
N SER A 77 2.66 -19.66 2.71
CA SER A 77 1.44 -19.58 3.53
C SER A 77 1.00 -18.13 3.75
N TYR A 78 1.94 -17.23 4.06
CA TYR A 78 1.67 -15.80 4.20
C TYR A 78 1.08 -15.19 2.91
N LEU A 79 1.66 -15.50 1.73
CA LEU A 79 1.10 -15.10 0.43
C LEU A 79 -0.31 -15.64 0.22
N ARG A 80 -0.52 -16.96 0.40
CA ARG A 80 -1.84 -17.58 0.21
C ARG A 80 -2.92 -16.97 1.08
N ASN A 81 -2.57 -16.43 2.24
CA ASN A 81 -3.45 -15.74 3.17
C ASN A 81 -3.62 -14.23 2.91
N GLY A 82 -3.23 -13.73 1.73
CA GLY A 82 -3.43 -12.32 1.34
C GLY A 82 -2.25 -11.39 1.65
N GLY A 83 -1.09 -11.96 2.00
CA GLY A 83 0.13 -11.21 2.24
C GLY A 83 0.75 -10.61 0.97
N LEU A 84 1.62 -9.62 1.16
CA LEU A 84 2.45 -9.04 0.10
C LEU A 84 3.90 -9.47 0.31
N VAL A 85 4.49 -10.14 -0.67
CA VAL A 85 5.92 -10.49 -0.67
C VAL A 85 6.61 -9.80 -1.82
N ALA A 86 7.63 -9.00 -1.51
CA ALA A 86 8.44 -8.33 -2.50
C ALA A 86 9.87 -8.90 -2.45
N PHE A 87 10.37 -9.36 -3.60
CA PHE A 87 11.76 -9.75 -3.82
C PHE A 87 12.48 -8.57 -4.46
N GLY A 88 13.58 -8.12 -3.86
CA GLY A 88 14.35 -6.99 -4.37
C GLY A 88 15.64 -6.79 -3.57
N VAL A 89 16.19 -5.57 -3.61
CA VAL A 89 17.47 -5.26 -2.97
C VAL A 89 18.58 -6.12 -3.58
N LEU A 90 19.24 -6.99 -2.83
CA LEU A 90 20.31 -7.85 -3.34
C LEU A 90 19.81 -9.24 -3.78
N PHE A 91 18.49 -9.50 -3.73
CA PHE A 91 17.94 -10.81 -4.08
C PHE A 91 18.37 -11.28 -5.47
N SER A 92 18.33 -10.41 -6.48
CA SER A 92 18.64 -10.75 -7.88
C SER A 92 20.13 -11.09 -8.11
N ASN A 93 21.04 -10.70 -7.23
CA ASN A 93 22.48 -10.70 -7.51
C ASN A 93 23.12 -12.09 -7.56
N TRP A 94 22.62 -13.03 -6.75
CA TRP A 94 23.29 -14.33 -6.54
C TRP A 94 22.36 -15.54 -6.60
N VAL A 95 21.16 -15.38 -7.17
CA VAL A 95 20.24 -16.50 -7.39
C VAL A 95 20.70 -17.29 -8.62
N SER A 96 20.97 -18.59 -8.45
CA SER A 96 21.27 -19.50 -9.55
C SER A 96 20.00 -19.86 -10.34
N LEU A 97 20.16 -20.29 -11.60
CA LEU A 97 19.06 -20.73 -12.45
C LEU A 97 18.20 -21.83 -11.80
N ASP A 98 18.82 -22.83 -11.19
CA ASP A 98 18.12 -23.92 -10.49
C ASP A 98 17.35 -23.41 -9.25
N ALA A 99 17.93 -22.50 -8.48
CA ALA A 99 17.26 -21.90 -7.33
C ALA A 99 16.09 -21.00 -7.76
N TRP A 100 16.24 -20.27 -8.88
CA TRP A 100 15.18 -19.49 -9.49
C TRP A 100 13.99 -20.37 -9.90
N GLU A 101 14.26 -21.44 -10.64
CA GLU A 101 13.23 -22.34 -11.16
C GLU A 101 12.45 -23.01 -10.02
N LYS A 102 13.15 -23.52 -9.00
CA LYS A 102 12.51 -24.08 -7.80
C LYS A 102 11.64 -23.06 -7.07
N LEU A 103 12.11 -21.81 -6.96
CA LEU A 103 11.41 -20.79 -6.21
C LEU A 103 10.17 -20.28 -6.95
N PHE A 104 10.32 -19.76 -8.16
CA PHE A 104 9.20 -19.12 -8.87
C PHE A 104 8.31 -20.13 -9.59
N ASN A 105 8.89 -21.10 -10.29
CA ASN A 105 8.14 -22.07 -11.07
C ASN A 105 7.55 -23.17 -10.20
N GLU A 106 8.39 -23.92 -9.49
CA GLU A 106 7.92 -25.08 -8.73
C GLU A 106 7.15 -24.68 -7.46
N THR A 107 7.60 -23.66 -6.73
CA THR A 107 6.98 -23.29 -5.43
C THR A 107 5.84 -22.29 -5.59
N PHE A 108 6.04 -21.19 -6.31
CA PHE A 108 5.01 -20.16 -6.49
C PHE A 108 4.07 -20.41 -7.68
N GLY A 109 4.38 -21.37 -8.56
CA GLY A 109 3.56 -21.71 -9.72
C GLY A 109 3.56 -20.64 -10.82
N LEU A 110 4.62 -19.83 -10.88
CA LEU A 110 4.79 -18.75 -11.85
C LEU A 110 5.67 -19.25 -13.00
N PRO A 111 5.30 -19.07 -14.28
CA PRO A 111 6.08 -19.55 -15.43
C PRO A 111 7.43 -18.83 -15.61
N TRP A 112 7.82 -17.99 -14.64
CA TRP A 112 8.93 -17.07 -14.70
C TRP A 112 10.26 -17.79 -14.80
N ARG A 113 11.03 -17.46 -15.83
CA ARG A 113 12.43 -17.85 -15.95
C ARG A 113 13.35 -16.66 -15.72
N GLN A 114 14.56 -16.93 -15.24
CA GLN A 114 15.59 -15.91 -15.14
C GLN A 114 15.99 -15.50 -16.56
N GLY A 115 15.83 -14.22 -16.87
CA GLY A 115 16.08 -13.66 -18.18
C GLY A 115 17.45 -13.03 -18.31
N ASP A 116 17.56 -12.10 -19.26
CA ASP A 116 18.79 -11.40 -19.55
C ASP A 116 19.26 -10.53 -18.39
N TYR A 117 20.56 -10.21 -18.40
CA TYR A 117 21.20 -9.34 -17.43
C TYR A 117 21.93 -8.20 -18.11
N HIS A 118 21.36 -7.01 -18.06
CA HIS A 118 21.99 -5.80 -18.60
C HIS A 118 21.38 -4.54 -17.98
N ARG A 119 21.97 -3.38 -18.30
CA ARG A 119 21.36 -2.07 -18.04
C ARG A 119 20.60 -1.61 -19.28
N ALA A 120 19.41 -1.07 -19.08
CA ALA A 120 18.59 -0.44 -20.12
C ALA A 120 17.58 0.51 -19.47
N THR A 121 16.82 1.23 -20.30
CA THR A 121 15.69 2.06 -19.85
C THR A 121 14.40 1.25 -19.85
N PHE A 122 13.66 1.33 -18.74
CA PHE A 122 12.38 0.63 -18.55
C PHE A 122 11.26 1.61 -18.25
N GLN A 123 10.04 1.26 -18.64
CA GLN A 123 8.83 2.02 -18.38
C GLN A 123 7.76 1.16 -17.72
N PHE A 124 6.90 1.82 -16.96
CA PHE A 124 5.73 1.17 -16.38
C PHE A 124 4.79 0.64 -17.47
N ASN A 125 4.33 -0.59 -17.32
CA ASN A 125 3.33 -1.20 -18.19
C ASN A 125 1.92 -0.96 -17.62
N PRO A 126 1.09 -0.12 -18.25
CA PRO A 126 -0.25 0.21 -17.73
C PRO A 126 -1.22 -0.98 -17.77
N SER A 127 -0.90 -2.04 -18.51
CA SER A 127 -1.73 -3.24 -18.62
C SER A 127 -1.43 -4.28 -17.53
N CYS A 128 -0.52 -3.99 -16.60
CA CYS A 128 -0.19 -4.92 -15.52
C CYS A 128 -1.28 -5.00 -14.43
N THR A 129 -1.31 -6.15 -13.76
CA THR A 129 -2.00 -6.37 -12.51
C THR A 129 -1.11 -5.89 -11.37
N LEU A 130 -1.71 -5.20 -10.41
CA LEU A 130 -1.02 -4.65 -9.25
C LEU A 130 -1.71 -5.12 -7.95
N PRO A 131 -1.04 -5.04 -6.80
CA PRO A 131 -1.70 -5.19 -5.52
C PRO A 131 -2.85 -4.17 -5.40
N THR A 132 -3.94 -4.54 -4.74
CA THR A 132 -5.22 -3.79 -4.67
C THR A 132 -5.12 -2.31 -4.24
N ASN A 133 -4.02 -1.91 -3.61
CA ASN A 133 -3.82 -0.57 -3.05
C ASN A 133 -2.79 0.29 -3.81
N VAL A 134 -2.26 -0.22 -4.93
CA VAL A 134 -1.22 0.46 -5.71
C VAL A 134 -1.87 1.19 -6.89
N VAL A 135 -1.68 2.51 -6.95
CA VAL A 135 -2.15 3.33 -8.07
C VAL A 135 -1.10 3.35 -9.17
N LYS A 136 -1.50 3.00 -10.40
CA LYS A 136 -0.67 2.89 -11.61
C LYS A 136 0.20 4.12 -11.86
N ASP A 137 -0.37 5.31 -11.69
CA ASP A 137 0.33 6.56 -11.96
C ASP A 137 1.29 6.98 -10.83
N SER A 138 1.39 6.21 -9.75
CA SER A 138 2.36 6.44 -8.66
C SER A 138 3.78 6.03 -9.03
N PHE A 139 3.91 5.14 -10.02
CA PHE A 139 5.19 4.63 -10.47
C PHE A 139 6.05 5.74 -11.10
N PRO A 140 7.39 5.62 -11.06
CA PRO A 140 8.27 6.60 -11.72
C PRO A 140 8.04 6.65 -13.24
N SER A 141 8.38 7.79 -13.84
CA SER A 141 8.60 7.89 -15.29
C SER A 141 9.67 6.88 -15.74
N PRO A 142 9.82 6.62 -17.06
CA PRO A 142 10.84 5.72 -17.55
C PRO A 142 12.23 6.05 -16.96
N TYR A 143 12.95 5.03 -16.53
CA TYR A 143 14.25 5.18 -15.88
C TYR A 143 15.17 4.02 -16.23
N SER A 144 16.48 4.26 -16.14
CA SER A 144 17.48 3.23 -16.39
C SER A 144 17.84 2.47 -15.12
N MET A 145 17.91 1.15 -15.20
CA MET A 145 18.44 0.31 -14.12
C MET A 145 19.20 -0.88 -14.69
N LYS A 146 20.08 -1.46 -13.88
CA LYS A 146 20.77 -2.70 -14.23
C LYS A 146 19.99 -3.85 -13.61
N ALA A 147 19.28 -4.61 -14.43
CA ALA A 147 18.35 -5.60 -13.94
C ALA A 147 18.68 -7.02 -14.43
N VAL A 148 18.38 -8.01 -13.59
CA VAL A 148 18.13 -9.38 -14.01
C VAL A 148 16.66 -9.47 -14.40
N HIS A 149 16.38 -9.83 -15.65
CA HIS A 149 15.04 -9.82 -16.19
C HIS A 149 14.25 -11.09 -15.80
N VAL A 150 12.93 -11.01 -15.99
CA VAL A 150 12.01 -12.14 -15.95
C VAL A 150 11.55 -12.45 -17.37
N GLN A 151 11.87 -13.65 -17.84
CA GLN A 151 11.32 -14.26 -19.03
C GLN A 151 10.02 -14.99 -18.72
N ASP A 152 9.19 -15.19 -19.75
CA ASP A 152 7.94 -15.96 -19.69
C ASP A 152 6.87 -15.43 -18.72
N ALA A 153 7.08 -14.24 -18.11
CA ALA A 153 6.04 -13.51 -17.40
C ALA A 153 4.89 -13.16 -18.36
N ARG A 154 3.66 -13.38 -17.92
CA ARG A 154 2.46 -13.07 -18.71
C ARG A 154 2.35 -11.56 -18.93
N PRO A 155 1.68 -11.06 -19.98
CA PRO A 155 1.60 -9.62 -20.25
C PRO A 155 1.11 -8.76 -19.06
N HIS A 156 0.13 -9.27 -18.30
CA HIS A 156 -0.37 -8.60 -17.10
C HIS A 156 0.55 -8.74 -15.87
N GLU A 157 1.53 -9.63 -15.90
CA GLU A 157 2.50 -9.80 -14.81
C GLU A 157 3.70 -8.86 -14.95
N LYS A 158 3.93 -8.27 -16.13
CA LYS A 158 5.08 -7.39 -16.40
C LYS A 158 4.77 -5.98 -15.89
N ILE A 159 5.40 -5.54 -14.80
CA ILE A 159 5.17 -4.20 -14.21
C ILE A 159 6.07 -3.15 -14.88
N PHE A 160 7.36 -3.44 -15.05
CA PHE A 160 8.30 -2.60 -15.80
C PHE A 160 8.90 -3.37 -16.96
N VAL A 161 8.69 -2.85 -18.16
CA VAL A 161 9.14 -3.44 -19.43
C VAL A 161 10.15 -2.51 -20.11
N PRO A 162 11.03 -3.02 -20.98
CA PRO A 162 11.91 -2.18 -21.78
C PRO A 162 11.10 -1.12 -22.56
N VAL A 163 11.64 0.09 -22.69
CA VAL A 163 11.04 1.09 -23.60
C VAL A 163 11.12 0.60 -25.05
N PRO A 164 10.20 1.02 -25.95
CA PRO A 164 10.26 0.64 -27.35
C PRO A 164 11.61 1.02 -27.97
N GLY A 165 12.28 0.04 -28.60
CA GLY A 165 13.61 0.24 -29.18
C GLY A 165 14.75 0.34 -28.16
N ALA A 166 14.53 -0.13 -26.92
CA ALA A 166 15.56 -0.11 -25.89
C ALA A 166 16.86 -0.80 -26.36
N MET A 167 17.99 -0.16 -26.02
CA MET A 167 19.33 -0.66 -26.28
C MET A 167 20.04 -0.89 -24.94
N THR A 168 20.96 -1.85 -24.91
CA THR A 168 21.80 -2.09 -23.74
C THR A 168 22.73 -0.89 -23.49
N GLU A 169 22.80 -0.48 -22.24
CA GLU A 169 23.63 0.63 -21.77
C GLU A 169 24.92 0.05 -21.17
N SER A 170 26.04 0.18 -21.89
CA SER A 170 27.33 -0.36 -21.45
C SER A 170 28.49 0.56 -21.83
N HIS A 171 29.47 0.70 -20.93
CA HIS A 171 30.72 1.41 -21.20
C HIS A 171 31.79 0.51 -21.82
N VAL A 172 31.57 -0.81 -21.85
CA VAL A 172 32.58 -1.81 -22.26
C VAL A 172 32.17 -2.54 -23.54
N PHE A 173 30.86 -2.73 -23.74
CA PHE A 173 30.30 -3.48 -24.85
C PHE A 173 29.49 -2.56 -25.76
N THR A 174 29.47 -2.87 -27.06
CA THR A 174 28.62 -2.16 -28.01
C THR A 174 27.14 -2.34 -27.65
N PRO A 175 26.33 -1.27 -27.66
CA PRO A 175 24.89 -1.38 -27.44
C PRO A 175 24.22 -2.38 -28.39
N SER A 176 23.37 -3.22 -27.83
CA SER A 176 22.56 -4.23 -28.53
C SER A 176 21.09 -4.04 -28.20
N HIS A 177 20.19 -4.51 -29.08
CA HIS A 177 18.76 -4.47 -28.79
C HIS A 177 18.43 -5.28 -27.53
N VAL A 178 17.51 -4.75 -26.72
CA VAL A 178 16.94 -5.42 -25.56
C VAL A 178 15.74 -6.25 -25.99
N ASP A 179 15.60 -7.45 -25.43
CA ASP A 179 14.41 -8.26 -25.64
C ASP A 179 13.20 -7.67 -24.89
N GLU A 180 12.31 -7.02 -25.64
CA GLU A 180 11.08 -6.39 -25.13
C GLU A 180 10.03 -7.41 -24.64
N THR A 181 10.25 -8.72 -24.84
CA THR A 181 9.37 -9.75 -24.31
C THR A 181 9.60 -10.01 -22.82
N GLN A 182 10.66 -9.45 -22.23
CA GLN A 182 11.01 -9.65 -20.82
C GLN A 182 10.59 -8.47 -19.96
N ALA A 183 10.62 -8.64 -18.64
CA ALA A 183 10.32 -7.57 -17.68
C ALA A 183 11.42 -7.46 -16.63
N ALA A 184 11.77 -6.24 -16.25
CA ALA A 184 12.72 -6.00 -15.16
C ALA A 184 12.04 -5.92 -13.79
N VAL A 185 10.74 -5.64 -13.76
CA VAL A 185 9.89 -5.82 -12.57
C VAL A 185 8.66 -6.61 -12.98
N ALA A 186 8.36 -7.68 -12.24
CA ALA A 186 7.20 -8.52 -12.48
C ALA A 186 6.40 -8.72 -11.20
N GLY A 187 5.09 -8.90 -11.30
CA GLY A 187 4.21 -9.16 -10.17
C GLY A 187 3.05 -10.06 -10.54
N ALA A 188 2.67 -10.94 -9.62
CA ALA A 188 1.61 -11.91 -9.86
C ALA A 188 0.83 -12.22 -8.57
N THR A 189 -0.44 -12.57 -8.74
CA THR A 189 -1.26 -13.09 -7.66
C THR A 189 -0.84 -14.52 -7.33
N VAL A 190 -0.57 -14.80 -6.05
CA VAL A 190 -0.25 -16.15 -5.55
C VAL A 190 -1.20 -16.46 -4.39
N GLY A 191 -2.14 -17.36 -4.63
CA GLY A 191 -3.29 -17.54 -3.72
C GLY A 191 -4.11 -16.25 -3.62
N ASN A 192 -4.39 -15.78 -2.40
CA ASN A 192 -5.09 -14.50 -2.19
C ASN A 192 -4.14 -13.30 -2.07
N GLY A 193 -2.83 -13.51 -2.11
CA GLY A 193 -1.81 -12.48 -1.93
C GLY A 193 -1.18 -12.04 -3.24
N PHE A 194 -0.16 -11.20 -3.12
CA PHE A 194 0.56 -10.66 -4.26
C PHE A 194 2.07 -10.80 -4.06
N LEU A 195 2.74 -11.33 -5.08
CA LEU A 195 4.18 -11.48 -5.13
C LEU A 195 4.73 -10.47 -6.14
N VAL A 196 5.81 -9.78 -5.77
CA VAL A 196 6.54 -8.88 -6.67
C VAL A 196 8.00 -9.30 -6.72
N TYR A 197 8.60 -9.24 -7.90
CA TYR A 197 10.04 -9.32 -8.12
C TYR A 197 10.51 -8.02 -8.79
N ALA A 198 11.48 -7.36 -8.17
CA ALA A 198 12.24 -6.26 -8.75
C ALA A 198 13.68 -6.72 -9.00
N GLY A 199 14.06 -6.79 -10.28
CA GLY A 199 15.32 -7.38 -10.71
C GLY A 199 16.53 -6.47 -10.63
N ASP A 200 16.38 -5.26 -10.11
CA ASP A 200 17.47 -4.30 -9.97
C ASP A 200 18.64 -4.89 -9.17
N VAL A 201 19.85 -4.63 -9.62
CA VAL A 201 21.10 -5.15 -9.03
C VAL A 201 21.86 -4.04 -8.30
N ASN A 202 21.57 -2.78 -8.60
CA ASN A 202 22.17 -1.61 -7.96
C ASN A 202 21.06 -0.69 -7.46
N PRO A 203 21.21 0.02 -6.34
CA PRO A 203 20.19 0.96 -5.88
C PRO A 203 20.01 2.10 -6.89
N GLU A 204 18.86 2.15 -7.55
CA GLU A 204 18.42 3.28 -8.37
C GLU A 204 17.23 4.00 -7.72
N VAL A 205 17.21 5.33 -7.80
CA VAL A 205 16.10 6.15 -7.24
C VAL A 205 14.74 5.73 -7.81
N GLY A 206 14.71 5.34 -9.09
CA GLY A 206 13.50 4.81 -9.73
C GLY A 206 13.04 3.50 -9.07
N SER A 207 13.95 2.56 -8.85
CA SER A 207 13.64 1.27 -8.23
C SER A 207 13.22 1.40 -6.76
N GLU A 208 13.83 2.33 -6.01
CA GLU A 208 13.36 2.66 -4.67
C GLU A 208 11.90 3.13 -4.70
N LYS A 209 11.56 4.05 -5.62
CA LYS A 209 10.19 4.53 -5.78
C LYS A 209 9.22 3.42 -6.18
N VAL A 210 9.62 2.51 -7.07
CA VAL A 210 8.84 1.31 -7.44
C VAL A 210 8.53 0.48 -6.20
N MET A 211 9.55 0.15 -5.41
CA MET A 211 9.42 -0.68 -4.21
C MET A 211 8.54 -0.02 -3.15
N LEU A 212 8.71 1.28 -2.89
CA LEU A 212 7.87 2.02 -1.95
C LEU A 212 6.41 2.11 -2.43
N THR A 213 6.20 2.37 -3.72
CA THR A 213 4.86 2.42 -4.35
C THR A 213 4.12 1.10 -4.19
N LEU A 214 4.80 -0.02 -4.43
CA LEU A 214 4.22 -1.37 -4.30
C LEU A 214 3.78 -1.71 -2.87
N LEU A 215 4.33 -1.02 -1.87
CA LEU A 215 3.94 -1.19 -0.46
C LEU A 215 2.67 -0.36 -0.07
N GLY A 216 2.19 0.55 -0.94
CA GLY A 216 0.85 1.20 -1.01
C GLY A 216 0.27 1.91 0.24
N LEU A 217 0.04 3.24 0.20
CA LEU A 217 -0.32 4.12 1.35
C LEU A 217 -1.49 5.11 1.03
N LEU A 218 -2.37 5.51 1.99
CA LEU A 218 -3.29 6.69 1.91
C LEU A 218 -2.96 7.79 2.94
N VAL A 219 -2.97 9.08 2.57
CA VAL A 219 -2.65 10.18 3.49
C VAL A 219 -3.83 11.10 3.82
N PHE A 220 -3.97 11.45 5.10
CA PHE A 220 -4.89 12.48 5.61
C PHE A 220 -4.14 13.79 5.81
N LEU A 221 -4.65 14.88 5.25
CA LEU A 221 -4.06 16.22 5.28
C LEU A 221 -5.08 17.23 5.81
N GLY A 222 -4.59 18.36 6.33
CA GLY A 222 -5.43 19.41 6.88
C GLY A 222 -4.82 20.06 8.12
N GLU A 223 -5.38 21.19 8.53
CA GLU A 223 -4.89 21.95 9.68
C GLU A 223 -5.02 21.16 11.00
N GLN A 224 -4.38 21.66 12.06
CA GLN A 224 -4.51 21.09 13.39
C GLN A 224 -5.99 21.17 13.86
N SER A 225 -6.44 20.18 14.62
CA SER A 225 -7.77 20.15 15.26
C SER A 225 -8.98 20.05 14.32
N VAL A 226 -8.80 19.88 13.02
CA VAL A 226 -9.92 19.65 12.07
C VAL A 226 -10.57 18.26 12.24
N GLY A 227 -9.92 17.34 12.94
CA GLY A 227 -10.46 16.02 13.31
C GLY A 227 -10.05 14.87 12.41
N LYS A 228 -8.86 14.91 11.79
CA LYS A 228 -8.28 13.81 10.98
C LYS A 228 -8.16 12.52 11.79
N THR A 229 -7.48 12.58 12.94
CA THR A 229 -7.37 11.47 13.91
C THR A 229 -8.74 10.95 14.33
N SER A 230 -9.67 11.85 14.67
CA SER A 230 -11.01 11.46 15.11
C SER A 230 -11.81 10.74 14.02
N LEU A 231 -11.68 11.15 12.75
CA LEU A 231 -12.30 10.46 11.63
C LEU A 231 -11.74 9.05 11.45
N ILE A 232 -10.42 8.91 11.56
CA ILE A 232 -9.75 7.62 11.46
C ILE A 232 -10.17 6.72 12.63
N THR A 233 -10.09 7.20 13.88
CA THR A 233 -10.53 6.46 15.08
C THR A 233 -11.98 6.03 14.99
N ARG A 234 -12.88 6.93 14.57
CA ARG A 234 -14.31 6.63 14.38
C ARG A 234 -14.51 5.54 13.33
N PHE A 235 -13.79 5.61 12.21
CA PHE A 235 -13.88 4.56 11.19
C PHE A 235 -13.33 3.22 11.68
N MET A 236 -12.23 3.22 12.43
CA MET A 236 -11.56 2.03 12.92
C MET A 236 -12.37 1.29 13.97
N TYR A 237 -12.77 1.99 15.04
CA TYR A 237 -13.26 1.42 16.29
C TYR A 237 -14.72 1.75 16.59
N ASP A 238 -15.38 2.51 15.71
CA ASP A 238 -16.71 3.07 15.96
C ASP A 238 -16.82 3.80 17.32
N SER A 239 -15.77 4.54 17.68
CA SER A 239 -15.66 5.28 18.93
C SER A 239 -15.21 6.74 18.71
N PHE A 240 -15.43 7.60 19.71
CA PHE A 240 -14.97 8.99 19.71
C PHE A 240 -14.53 9.37 21.12
N ASP A 241 -13.35 9.99 21.23
CA ASP A 241 -12.82 10.54 22.47
C ASP A 241 -13.07 12.05 22.52
N ASN A 242 -13.67 12.53 23.61
CA ASN A 242 -13.93 13.94 23.85
C ASN A 242 -12.67 14.69 24.33
N MET A 243 -11.66 13.99 24.84
CA MET A 243 -10.39 14.59 25.22
C MET A 243 -9.53 14.83 23.98
N TYR A 244 -9.37 16.11 23.62
CA TYR A 244 -8.46 16.50 22.56
C TYR A 244 -7.02 16.19 22.95
N GLN A 245 -6.39 15.26 22.23
CA GLN A 245 -4.95 15.06 22.24
C GLN A 245 -4.39 15.47 20.87
N ALA A 246 -3.42 16.38 20.87
CA ALA A 246 -2.74 16.78 19.65
C ALA A 246 -1.91 15.60 19.11
N THR A 247 -2.11 15.24 17.84
CA THR A 247 -1.25 14.27 17.16
C THR A 247 0.17 14.80 17.11
N ILE A 248 1.10 14.07 17.73
CA ILE A 248 2.53 14.35 17.66
C ILE A 248 3.09 13.50 16.52
N GLY A 249 3.54 14.13 15.43
CA GLY A 249 4.08 13.40 14.27
C GLY A 249 3.00 12.84 13.34
N ILE A 250 3.11 11.58 12.94
CA ILE A 250 2.22 10.93 11.96
C ILE A 250 1.82 9.56 12.53
N ASP A 251 0.54 9.19 12.44
CA ASP A 251 -0.01 7.92 12.95
C ASP A 251 -0.54 7.04 11.80
N PHE A 252 -0.53 5.71 11.96
CA PHE A 252 -0.89 4.76 10.91
C PHE A 252 -1.94 3.76 11.37
N LEU A 253 -3.00 3.56 10.58
CA LEU A 253 -4.08 2.60 10.86
C LEU A 253 -4.49 1.84 9.58
N SER A 254 -4.79 0.54 9.66
CA SER A 254 -5.22 -0.27 8.50
C SER A 254 -6.56 -0.96 8.76
N LYS A 255 -7.49 -0.90 7.80
CA LYS A 255 -8.78 -1.59 7.88
C LYS A 255 -9.20 -2.22 6.55
N THR A 256 -9.53 -3.50 6.61
CA THR A 256 -10.15 -4.22 5.49
C THR A 256 -11.64 -3.87 5.41
N MET A 257 -12.10 -3.49 4.23
CA MET A 257 -13.49 -3.26 3.92
C MET A 257 -13.98 -4.27 2.88
N TYR A 258 -15.20 -4.73 3.06
CA TYR A 258 -15.89 -5.60 2.12
C TYR A 258 -16.88 -4.75 1.33
N LEU A 259 -16.65 -4.61 0.02
CA LEU A 259 -17.59 -4.06 -0.96
C LEU A 259 -18.37 -5.23 -1.59
N GLU A 260 -19.46 -4.92 -2.31
CA GLU A 260 -20.32 -5.95 -2.91
C GLU A 260 -19.57 -6.80 -3.96
N ASP A 261 -18.60 -6.19 -4.65
CA ASP A 261 -17.85 -6.75 -5.78
C ASP A 261 -16.40 -7.12 -5.44
N ARG A 262 -15.84 -6.64 -4.31
CA ARG A 262 -14.44 -6.85 -3.94
C ARG A 262 -14.15 -6.57 -2.47
N THR A 263 -12.97 -7.00 -2.01
CA THR A 263 -12.42 -6.63 -0.70
C THR A 263 -11.30 -5.62 -0.88
N VAL A 264 -11.34 -4.49 -0.15
CA VAL A 264 -10.34 -3.41 -0.24
C VAL A 264 -9.72 -3.17 1.14
N ARG A 265 -8.40 -3.21 1.24
CA ARG A 265 -7.68 -2.96 2.50
C ARG A 265 -7.13 -1.53 2.54
N LEU A 266 -7.82 -0.62 3.20
CA LEU A 266 -7.39 0.76 3.32
C LEU A 266 -6.26 0.93 4.34
N GLN A 267 -5.23 1.69 3.97
CA GLN A 267 -4.08 2.03 4.81
C GLN A 267 -4.04 3.53 5.07
N LEU A 268 -4.35 3.97 6.27
CA LEU A 268 -4.64 5.36 6.62
C LEU A 268 -3.46 5.99 7.37
N TRP A 269 -2.96 7.09 6.84
CA TRP A 269 -1.90 7.89 7.45
C TRP A 269 -2.47 9.19 8.01
N ASP A 270 -2.53 9.30 9.32
CA ASP A 270 -2.93 10.51 10.05
C ASP A 270 -1.74 11.47 10.18
N THR A 271 -1.78 12.62 9.51
CA THR A 271 -0.71 13.61 9.65
C THR A 271 -0.97 14.59 10.79
N ALA A 272 0.06 15.00 11.52
CA ALA A 272 -0.05 16.18 12.38
C ALA A 272 -0.30 17.42 11.52
N GLY A 273 -1.35 18.16 11.86
CA GLY A 273 -1.67 19.44 11.22
C GLY A 273 -0.82 20.62 11.70
N GLN A 274 0.24 20.38 12.47
CA GLN A 274 1.15 21.43 12.96
C GLN A 274 2.24 21.73 11.93
N GLU A 275 2.53 23.01 11.76
CA GLU A 275 3.58 23.53 10.86
C GLU A 275 4.98 22.94 11.11
N ARG A 276 5.29 22.52 12.35
CA ARG A 276 6.59 21.91 12.69
C ARG A 276 6.83 20.54 12.04
N PHE A 277 5.78 19.84 11.62
CA PHE A 277 5.88 18.53 10.96
C PHE A 277 5.58 18.60 9.45
N ARG A 278 5.33 19.81 8.92
CA ARG A 278 4.97 20.03 7.51
C ARG A 278 6.09 19.64 6.54
N SER A 279 7.35 19.67 6.97
CA SER A 279 8.50 19.24 6.15
C SER A 279 8.50 17.75 5.83
N LEU A 280 7.80 16.93 6.63
CA LEU A 280 7.69 15.50 6.40
C LEU A 280 6.57 15.14 5.43
N ILE A 281 5.58 16.03 5.25
CA ILE A 281 4.35 15.73 4.50
C ILE A 281 4.58 15.45 3.00
N PRO A 282 5.47 16.17 2.27
CA PRO A 282 5.70 15.92 0.85
C PRO A 282 6.04 14.47 0.51
N SER A 283 6.85 13.79 1.33
CA SER A 283 7.19 12.38 1.09
C SER A 283 5.98 11.45 1.21
N TYR A 284 5.05 11.70 2.14
CA TYR A 284 3.84 10.87 2.29
C TYR A 284 2.81 11.14 1.20
N ILE A 285 2.74 12.38 0.72
CA ILE A 285 1.90 12.75 -0.43
C ILE A 285 2.36 12.00 -1.67
N ARG A 286 3.67 11.99 -1.94
CA ARG A 286 4.27 11.38 -3.13
C ARG A 286 3.97 9.88 -3.27
N ASP A 287 3.82 9.19 -2.16
CA ASP A 287 3.60 7.74 -2.12
C ASP A 287 2.12 7.36 -1.87
N SER A 288 1.21 8.34 -1.85
CA SER A 288 -0.20 8.12 -1.56
C SER A 288 -1.09 8.02 -2.79
N SER A 289 -1.89 6.95 -2.82
CA SER A 289 -2.93 6.70 -3.83
C SER A 289 -4.13 7.64 -3.72
N VAL A 290 -4.40 8.12 -2.50
CA VAL A 290 -5.53 9.00 -2.16
C VAL A 290 -5.07 10.02 -1.13
N ALA A 291 -5.46 11.28 -1.33
CA ALA A 291 -5.28 12.35 -0.37
C ALA A 291 -6.64 12.80 0.19
N VAL A 292 -6.84 12.63 1.50
CA VAL A 292 -8.05 13.09 2.19
C VAL A 292 -7.75 14.42 2.86
N VAL A 293 -8.25 15.52 2.30
CA VAL A 293 -8.02 16.89 2.79
C VAL A 293 -9.20 17.30 3.66
N VAL A 294 -8.96 17.46 4.96
CA VAL A 294 -10.01 17.70 5.96
C VAL A 294 -10.01 19.14 6.43
N TYR A 295 -11.20 19.75 6.53
CA TYR A 295 -11.43 21.03 7.20
C TYR A 295 -12.56 20.93 8.22
N ASP A 296 -12.68 21.95 9.07
CA ASP A 296 -13.74 22.09 10.06
C ASP A 296 -14.82 23.04 9.52
N ILE A 297 -16.08 22.59 9.43
CA ILE A 297 -17.17 23.42 8.90
C ILE A 297 -17.45 24.68 9.74
N SER A 298 -17.00 24.70 11.00
CA SER A 298 -17.11 25.84 11.92
C SER A 298 -15.90 26.77 11.87
N SER A 299 -15.00 26.59 10.90
CA SER A 299 -13.83 27.44 10.73
C SER A 299 -13.50 27.72 9.27
N GLN A 300 -13.87 28.90 8.80
CA GLN A 300 -13.55 29.40 7.45
C GLN A 300 -12.03 29.41 7.20
N LYS A 301 -11.22 29.64 8.23
CA LYS A 301 -9.75 29.61 8.15
C LYS A 301 -9.25 28.22 7.72
N THR A 302 -9.77 27.15 8.30
CA THR A 302 -9.34 25.79 7.96
C THR A 302 -9.74 25.40 6.54
N PHE A 303 -10.91 25.87 6.09
CA PHE A 303 -11.37 25.69 4.71
C PHE A 303 -10.47 26.42 3.71
N ALA A 304 -10.09 27.66 3.97
CA ALA A 304 -9.18 28.42 3.11
C ALA A 304 -7.81 27.72 2.93
N GLN A 305 -7.31 27.03 3.97
CA GLN A 305 -6.04 26.30 3.91
C GLN A 305 -6.11 25.01 3.08
N THR A 306 -7.30 24.48 2.78
CA THR A 306 -7.44 23.27 1.96
C THR A 306 -6.86 23.46 0.56
N ARG A 307 -6.95 24.68 0.00
CA ARG A 307 -6.33 25.03 -1.29
C ARG A 307 -4.84 24.75 -1.30
N LYS A 308 -4.13 25.24 -0.28
CA LYS A 308 -2.70 25.00 -0.15
C LYS A 308 -2.38 23.52 -0.04
N TRP A 309 -3.14 22.77 0.77
CA TRP A 309 -2.95 21.32 0.87
C TRP A 309 -3.19 20.59 -0.46
N ILE A 310 -4.19 21.01 -1.22
CA ILE A 310 -4.48 20.46 -2.54
C ILE A 310 -3.39 20.83 -3.56
N ASP A 311 -2.89 22.06 -3.51
CA ASP A 311 -1.78 22.52 -4.34
C ASP A 311 -0.49 21.76 -4.01
N ASP A 312 -0.19 21.52 -2.72
CA ASP A 312 0.94 20.69 -2.27
C ASP A 312 0.79 19.25 -2.78
N VAL A 313 -0.43 18.68 -2.70
CA VAL A 313 -0.75 17.35 -3.24
C VAL A 313 -0.49 17.28 -4.74
N ARG A 314 -1.00 18.25 -5.49
CA ARG A 314 -0.82 18.32 -6.94
C ARG A 314 0.62 18.62 -7.35
N GLY A 315 1.36 19.38 -6.54
CA GLY A 315 2.77 19.65 -6.76
C GLY A 315 3.63 18.39 -6.70
N GLU A 316 3.28 17.46 -5.79
CA GLU A 316 4.02 16.21 -5.60
C GLU A 316 3.52 15.06 -6.49
N ARG A 317 2.23 15.03 -6.84
CA ARG A 317 1.56 13.90 -7.52
C ARG A 317 0.92 14.22 -8.87
N GLY A 318 0.86 15.48 -9.29
CA GLY A 318 0.10 15.87 -10.46
C GLY A 318 -1.41 15.61 -10.29
N ASN A 319 -2.08 15.18 -11.36
CA ASN A 319 -3.52 14.88 -11.35
C ASN A 319 -3.83 13.40 -11.04
N ASP A 320 -2.78 12.63 -10.70
CA ASP A 320 -2.77 11.17 -10.61
C ASP A 320 -3.11 10.65 -9.19
N VAL A 321 -3.70 11.52 -8.37
CA VAL A 321 -4.08 11.26 -6.99
C VAL A 321 -5.55 11.58 -6.82
N ILE A 322 -6.28 10.64 -6.22
CA ILE A 322 -7.67 10.86 -5.88
C ILE A 322 -7.71 11.82 -4.68
N ILE A 323 -8.27 13.02 -4.89
CA ILE A 323 -8.44 14.01 -3.83
C ILE A 323 -9.86 13.94 -3.29
N VAL A 324 -9.98 13.84 -1.97
CA VAL A 324 -11.27 13.91 -1.26
C VAL A 324 -11.24 15.08 -0.30
N LEU A 325 -12.08 16.08 -0.56
CA LEU A 325 -12.32 17.21 0.33
C LEU A 325 -13.39 16.82 1.35
N VAL A 326 -13.05 16.93 2.64
CA VAL A 326 -13.92 16.50 3.74
C VAL A 326 -14.24 17.67 4.66
N GLY A 327 -15.52 18.05 4.71
CA GLY A 327 -16.05 19.00 5.70
C GLY A 327 -16.45 18.28 6.98
N ASN A 328 -15.58 18.32 7.99
CA ASN A 328 -15.80 17.59 9.24
C ASN A 328 -16.50 18.46 10.31
N LYS A 329 -17.01 17.80 11.36
CA LYS A 329 -17.74 18.38 12.50
C LYS A 329 -19.13 18.92 12.16
N THR A 330 -19.88 18.21 11.32
CA THR A 330 -21.29 18.56 11.02
C THR A 330 -22.21 18.60 12.25
N ASP A 331 -21.78 18.01 13.38
CA ASP A 331 -22.46 18.15 14.66
C ASP A 331 -22.42 19.58 15.23
N LEU A 332 -21.56 20.46 14.72
CA LEU A 332 -21.46 21.88 15.10
C LEU A 332 -22.20 22.80 14.12
N ASN A 333 -23.33 22.34 13.57
CA ASN A 333 -24.04 23.07 12.51
C ASN A 333 -24.48 24.49 12.93
N ASP A 334 -24.77 24.72 14.20
CA ASP A 334 -25.14 26.05 14.73
C ASP A 334 -23.97 27.06 14.70
N LYS A 335 -22.74 26.56 14.56
CA LYS A 335 -21.51 27.35 14.46
C LYS A 335 -20.91 27.29 13.06
N ARG A 336 -21.68 26.83 12.06
CA ARG A 336 -21.20 26.66 10.69
C ARG A 336 -20.78 28.01 10.10
N GLU A 337 -19.53 28.06 9.63
CA GLU A 337 -18.98 29.20 8.88
C GLU A 337 -18.88 28.88 7.38
N VAL A 338 -18.73 27.59 7.04
CA VAL A 338 -18.62 27.10 5.66
C VAL A 338 -19.90 26.33 5.31
N THR A 339 -20.67 26.84 4.35
CA THR A 339 -21.86 26.16 3.84
C THR A 339 -21.49 24.90 3.04
N THR A 340 -22.39 23.92 3.00
CA THR A 340 -22.22 22.73 2.18
C THR A 340 -22.02 23.10 0.70
N GLN A 341 -22.74 24.12 0.21
CA GLN A 341 -22.60 24.63 -1.15
C GLN A 341 -21.19 25.15 -1.45
N GLN A 342 -20.58 25.93 -0.52
CA GLN A 342 -19.20 26.39 -0.70
C GLN A 342 -18.20 25.22 -0.77
N GLY A 343 -18.40 24.17 0.05
CA GLY A 343 -17.59 22.97 0.00
C GLY A 343 -17.72 22.22 -1.34
N GLU A 344 -18.95 22.06 -1.84
CA GLU A 344 -19.22 21.44 -3.14
C GLU A 344 -18.66 22.24 -4.33
N GLU A 345 -18.81 23.56 -4.31
CA GLU A 345 -18.28 24.45 -5.35
C GLU A 345 -16.75 24.40 -5.40
N GLU A 346 -16.10 24.43 -4.24
CA GLU A 346 -14.64 24.31 -4.16
C GLU A 346 -14.16 22.93 -4.62
N ALA A 347 -14.84 21.86 -4.21
CA ALA A 347 -14.52 20.51 -4.67
C ALA A 347 -14.66 20.36 -6.18
N LYS A 348 -15.74 20.90 -6.78
CA LYS A 348 -15.90 20.93 -8.24
C LYS A 348 -14.79 21.73 -8.92
N ARG A 349 -14.45 22.90 -8.38
CA ARG A 349 -13.39 23.79 -8.89
C ARG A 349 -12.04 23.08 -8.94
N VAL A 350 -11.73 22.26 -7.93
CA VAL A 350 -10.47 21.52 -7.82
C VAL A 350 -10.57 20.06 -8.25
N GLY A 351 -11.67 19.64 -8.89
CA GLY A 351 -11.86 18.26 -9.35
C GLY A 351 -11.73 17.21 -8.25
N ALA A 352 -12.13 17.53 -7.02
CA ALA A 352 -12.10 16.62 -5.87
C ALA A 352 -13.48 16.02 -5.59
N MET A 353 -13.50 14.85 -4.95
CA MET A 353 -14.72 14.34 -4.31
C MET A 353 -15.03 15.16 -3.06
N PHE A 354 -16.32 15.29 -2.72
CA PHE A 354 -16.77 16.00 -1.53
C PHE A 354 -17.65 15.12 -0.64
N VAL A 355 -17.39 15.17 0.67
CA VAL A 355 -18.23 14.53 1.70
C VAL A 355 -18.20 15.39 2.97
N GLU A 356 -19.35 15.66 3.57
CA GLU A 356 -19.42 16.19 4.93
C GLU A 356 -19.59 15.08 5.96
N THR A 357 -18.86 15.17 7.08
CA THR A 357 -18.79 14.13 8.11
C THR A 357 -18.90 14.70 9.52
N SER A 358 -19.29 13.86 10.48
CA SER A 358 -18.99 14.09 11.89
C SER A 358 -18.34 12.86 12.49
N ALA A 359 -17.07 12.98 12.86
CA ALA A 359 -16.40 11.97 13.67
C ALA A 359 -17.07 11.74 15.03
N LYS A 360 -17.67 12.79 15.61
CA LYS A 360 -18.31 12.74 16.94
C LYS A 360 -19.51 11.80 16.94
N VAL A 361 -20.47 12.03 16.02
CA VAL A 361 -21.70 11.23 15.94
C VAL A 361 -21.63 10.10 14.91
N GLY A 362 -20.51 9.94 14.20
CA GLY A 362 -20.32 8.92 13.17
C GLY A 362 -20.98 9.24 11.82
N HIS A 363 -21.61 10.41 11.68
CA HIS A 363 -22.32 10.81 10.46
C HIS A 363 -21.39 10.79 9.25
N ASN A 364 -21.81 10.06 8.20
CA ASN A 364 -21.11 9.90 6.93
C ASN A 364 -19.67 9.34 6.98
N VAL A 365 -19.14 8.94 8.14
CA VAL A 365 -17.77 8.42 8.23
C VAL A 365 -17.64 7.10 7.44
N LYS A 366 -18.53 6.12 7.66
CA LYS A 366 -18.52 4.86 6.89
C LYS A 366 -18.73 5.10 5.39
N ASN A 367 -19.56 6.07 5.03
CA ASN A 367 -19.82 6.45 3.64
C ASN A 367 -18.59 7.08 2.96
N LEU A 368 -17.85 7.95 3.65
CA LEU A 368 -16.59 8.53 3.17
C LEU A 368 -15.61 7.43 2.75
N PHE A 369 -15.32 6.49 3.65
CA PHE A 369 -14.38 5.40 3.36
C PHE A 369 -14.89 4.45 2.29
N ARG A 370 -16.21 4.16 2.25
CA ARG A 370 -16.84 3.40 1.17
C ARG A 370 -16.63 4.06 -0.20
N ARG A 371 -16.88 5.36 -0.32
CA ARG A 371 -16.67 6.13 -1.55
C ARG A 371 -15.21 6.14 -1.99
N ILE A 372 -14.28 6.29 -1.04
CA ILE A 372 -12.84 6.18 -1.31
C ILE A 372 -12.50 4.80 -1.89
N ALA A 373 -12.96 3.73 -1.24
CA ALA A 373 -12.67 2.38 -1.70
C ALA A 373 -13.31 2.05 -3.06
N GLN A 374 -14.50 2.58 -3.35
CA GLN A 374 -15.15 2.45 -4.66
C GLN A 374 -14.41 3.21 -5.75
N ALA A 375 -13.88 4.39 -5.45
CA ALA A 375 -13.12 5.22 -6.40
C ALA A 375 -11.73 4.67 -6.69
N LEU A 376 -11.16 3.85 -5.80
CA LEU A 376 -9.94 3.10 -6.09
C LEU A 376 -10.21 2.08 -7.20
N PRO A 377 -9.30 1.89 -8.18
CA PRO A 377 -9.50 0.94 -9.28
C PRO A 377 -9.83 -0.47 -8.75
N GLY A 378 -10.91 -1.07 -9.25
CA GLY A 378 -11.28 -2.46 -8.97
C GLY A 378 -10.49 -3.43 -9.84
N MET A 379 -10.21 -4.63 -9.32
CA MET A 379 -9.96 -5.77 -10.19
C MET A 379 -11.30 -6.10 -10.86
N GLU A 380 -11.43 -5.80 -12.15
CA GLU A 380 -12.51 -6.38 -12.95
C GLU A 380 -12.17 -7.87 -13.13
N GLY A 381 -12.92 -8.73 -12.45
CA GLY A 381 -12.97 -10.14 -12.80
C GLY A 381 -13.73 -10.28 -14.11
N GLU A 382 -13.08 -10.80 -15.15
CA GLU A 382 -13.75 -11.23 -16.37
C GLU A 382 -14.58 -12.50 -16.10
N GLY A 383 -15.89 -12.42 -16.34
CA GLY A 383 -16.89 -13.52 -16.40
C GLY A 383 -17.55 -13.86 -15.05
N GLU A 384 -18.87 -13.84 -14.86
CA GLU A 384 -19.95 -14.31 -15.74
C GLU A 384 -21.24 -13.46 -15.66
N THR A 385 -21.95 -13.48 -16.77
CA THR A 385 -23.26 -12.88 -17.07
C THR A 385 -24.43 -13.40 -16.22
N GLY A 386 -25.28 -12.46 -15.78
CA GLY A 386 -26.75 -12.58 -15.86
C GLY A 386 -27.50 -13.12 -14.64
N GLY A 387 -28.23 -12.23 -13.96
CA GLY A 387 -29.32 -12.61 -13.05
C GLY A 387 -29.79 -11.48 -12.15
N GLN A 388 -30.90 -10.84 -12.51
CA GLN A 388 -31.65 -9.94 -11.60
C GLN A 388 -32.10 -10.72 -10.36
N ALA A 389 -31.78 -10.23 -9.16
CA ALA A 389 -32.49 -10.62 -7.94
C ALA A 389 -32.52 -9.46 -6.94
N GLN A 390 -33.73 -9.22 -6.42
CA GLN A 390 -34.13 -8.11 -5.59
C GLN A 390 -33.48 -8.11 -4.20
N ALA A 391 -33.41 -6.91 -3.63
CA ALA A 391 -33.03 -6.64 -2.25
C ALA A 391 -33.77 -7.53 -1.25
N ASN A 392 -33.02 -8.17 -0.35
CA ASN A 392 -33.49 -8.59 0.97
C ASN A 392 -32.32 -8.48 1.95
N MET A 393 -32.45 -7.54 2.90
CA MET A 393 -31.60 -7.50 4.09
C MET A 393 -31.99 -8.69 4.98
N ILE A 394 -31.02 -9.54 5.33
CA ILE A 394 -31.19 -10.51 6.43
C ILE A 394 -30.65 -9.85 7.68
N ASP A 395 -31.55 -9.47 8.57
CA ASP A 395 -31.26 -8.96 9.90
C ASP A 395 -31.06 -10.16 10.84
N VAL A 396 -29.83 -10.37 11.34
CA VAL A 396 -29.55 -11.41 12.34
C VAL A 396 -29.67 -10.78 13.72
N SER A 397 -30.88 -10.81 14.27
CA SER A 397 -31.15 -10.48 15.66
C SER A 397 -30.72 -11.64 16.57
N ILE A 398 -29.66 -11.43 17.35
CA ILE A 398 -29.28 -12.33 18.46
C ILE A 398 -30.15 -11.99 19.66
N ASN A 399 -31.07 -12.90 20.01
CA ASN A 399 -31.81 -12.81 21.27
C ASN A 399 -30.91 -13.22 22.45
N PRO A 400 -30.84 -12.45 23.54
CA PRO A 400 -30.18 -12.89 24.75
C PRO A 400 -31.05 -13.95 25.43
N SER A 401 -30.58 -15.19 25.42
CA SER A 401 -31.18 -16.28 26.20
C SER A 401 -31.15 -15.93 27.68
N GLN A 402 -32.35 -15.94 28.26
CA GLN A 402 -32.65 -15.70 29.66
C GLN A 402 -31.86 -16.62 30.58
N THR A 403 -31.22 -16.03 31.58
CA THR A 403 -30.80 -16.67 32.81
C THR A 403 -32.05 -17.18 33.54
N GLN A 404 -32.21 -18.50 33.62
CA GLN A 404 -32.99 -19.13 34.67
C GLN A 404 -32.05 -19.91 35.58
N ALA A 405 -32.01 -19.44 36.84
CA ALA A 405 -31.52 -20.18 37.97
C ALA A 405 -32.36 -21.45 38.16
N ASN A 406 -31.71 -22.57 38.48
CA ASN A 406 -32.24 -23.39 39.56
C ASN A 406 -31.15 -24.23 40.24
N GLU A 407 -31.38 -24.40 41.52
CA GLU A 407 -30.55 -24.98 42.56
C GLU A 407 -30.40 -26.51 42.44
N GLY A 408 -29.38 -27.05 43.13
CA GLY A 408 -29.61 -28.25 43.95
C GLY A 408 -28.91 -29.56 43.59
N CYS A 409 -27.81 -29.80 44.33
CA CYS A 409 -27.49 -31.00 45.11
C CYS A 409 -26.88 -32.28 44.47
N ALA A 410 -25.71 -32.63 45.03
CA ALA A 410 -25.15 -33.95 45.44
C ALA A 410 -25.08 -35.08 44.39
N CYS A 411 -23.93 -35.70 44.15
CA CYS A 411 -23.11 -36.49 45.07
C CYS A 411 -21.68 -36.65 44.53
#